data_AF-A0A6B0SJ09-F1
#
_entry.id   AF-A0A6B0SJ09-F1
#
_cell.length_a   1.000
_cell.length_b   1.000
_cell.length_c   1.000
_cell.angle_alpha   90.00
_cell.angle_beta   90.00
_cell.angle_gamma   90.00
#
_symmetry.space_group_name_H-M   'P 1'
#
loop_
_entity.id
_entity.type
_entity.pdbx_description
1 polymer ?
#
loop_
_entity_poly.entity_id
_entity_poly.type
_entity_poly.pdbx_seq_one_letter_code
_entity_poly.pdbx_strand_id
1 'polypeptide(L)' 'MATNADADAHLDAREVEGAPFDDIVAALDELGGEDTLVLVNSFEPEPLYDVLEERGFAYEAEQIGPDEWKVYITHV' A
#
# COMPACT_ATOMS: atom_id res chain seq x y z
N MET A 1 -8.09 -13.18 20.98
CA MET A 1 -8.05 -11.75 20.62
C MET A 1 -7.65 -11.73 19.16
N ALA A 2 -8.52 -11.24 18.28
CA ALA A 2 -8.28 -11.27 16.85
C ALA A 2 -7.12 -10.33 16.52
N THR A 3 -6.17 -10.84 15.74
CA THR A 3 -4.95 -10.20 15.26
C THR A 3 -5.30 -8.99 14.39
N ASN A 4 -5.12 -7.80 14.90
CA ASN A 4 -5.08 -6.55 14.15
C ASN A 4 -4.10 -5.64 14.89
N ALA A 5 -3.45 -4.74 14.15
CA ALA A 5 -2.55 -3.68 14.63
C ALA A 5 -1.06 -4.05 14.67
N ASP A 6 -0.42 -4.00 13.50
CA ASP A 6 0.81 -3.20 13.30
C ASP A 6 0.83 -2.70 11.82
N ALA A 7 -0.34 -2.33 11.30
CA ALA A 7 -0.49 -1.60 10.04
C ALA A 7 -1.30 -0.36 10.37
N ASP A 8 -0.62 0.73 10.69
CA ASP A 8 -1.23 1.98 11.13
C ASP A 8 -2.02 2.68 10.01
N ALA A 9 -1.70 2.39 8.75
CA ALA A 9 -2.41 2.91 7.58
C ALA A 9 -2.93 1.77 6.67
N HIS A 10 -4.18 1.86 6.24
CA HIS A 10 -4.81 0.93 5.30
C HIS A 10 -5.56 1.72 4.23
N LEU A 11 -5.25 1.47 2.96
CA LEU A 11 -5.86 2.13 1.81
C LEU A 11 -6.38 1.08 0.82
N ASP A 12 -7.69 1.05 0.59
CA ASP A 12 -8.30 0.21 -0.45
C ASP A 12 -8.50 1.03 -1.73
N ALA A 13 -7.59 0.87 -2.68
CA ALA A 13 -7.61 1.54 -3.97
C ALA A 13 -8.81 1.11 -4.85
N ARG A 14 -9.49 0.02 -4.52
CA ARG A 14 -10.65 -0.48 -5.27
C ARG A 14 -11.92 0.33 -4.98
N GLU A 15 -11.97 0.99 -3.83
CA GLU A 15 -13.09 1.85 -3.43
C GLU A 15 -12.90 3.30 -3.90
N VAL A 16 -11.71 3.66 -4.37
CA VAL A 16 -11.38 5.02 -4.84
C VAL A 16 -11.98 5.26 -6.22
N GLU A 17 -12.84 6.27 -6.34
CA GLU A 17 -13.39 6.71 -7.61
C GLU A 17 -12.35 7.53 -8.40
N GLY A 18 -11.63 6.90 -9.33
CA GLY A 18 -10.68 7.58 -10.20
C GLY A 18 -9.31 6.92 -10.22
N ALA A 19 -8.25 7.73 -10.23
CA ALA A 19 -6.88 7.25 -10.16
C ALA A 19 -6.42 7.17 -8.69
N PRO A 20 -6.28 5.97 -8.09
CA PRO A 20 -5.92 5.83 -6.67
C PRO A 20 -4.47 6.20 -6.37
N PHE A 21 -3.67 6.50 -7.40
CA PHE A 21 -2.24 6.78 -7.27
C PHE A 21 -1.97 8.00 -6.39
N ASP A 22 -2.76 9.07 -6.53
CA ASP A 22 -2.57 10.29 -5.74
C ASP A 22 -2.88 10.06 -4.26
N ASP A 23 -3.94 9.31 -3.94
CA ASP A 23 -4.28 8.93 -2.56
C ASP A 23 -3.20 8.03 -1.93
N ILE A 24 -2.65 7.10 -2.71
CA ILE A 24 -1.55 6.22 -2.25
C ILE A 24 -0.32 7.05 -1.93
N VAL A 25 0.06 7.97 -2.83
CA VAL A 25 1.19 8.86 -2.61
C VAL A 25 0.99 9.75 -1.39
N ALA A 26 -0.23 10.30 -1.21
CA ALA A 26 -0.55 11.09 -0.03
C ALA A 26 -0.44 10.27 1.26
N ALA A 27 -0.97 9.04 1.28
CA ALA A 27 -0.86 8.14 2.42
C ALA A 27 0.59 7.75 2.74
N LEU A 28 1.44 7.59 1.72
CA LEU A 28 2.88 7.34 1.87
C LEU A 28 3.61 8.56 2.44
N ASP A 29 3.25 9.77 2.02
CA ASP A 29 3.84 11.01 2.56
C ASP A 29 3.42 11.27 4.01
N GLU A 30 2.27 10.74 4.44
CA GLU A 30 1.81 10.76 5.84
C GLU A 30 2.35 9.58 6.69
N LEU A 31 2.93 8.55 6.06
CA LEU A 31 3.44 7.37 6.75
C LEU A 31 4.67 7.73 7.59
N GLY A 32 4.65 7.41 8.88
CA GLY A 32 5.80 7.59 9.77
C GLY A 32 6.86 6.51 9.55
N GLY A 33 8.09 6.79 10.00
CA GLY A 33 9.24 5.89 9.81
C GLY A 33 9.14 4.51 10.48
N GLU A 34 8.17 4.30 11.37
CA GLU A 34 7.91 3.00 12.03
C GLU A 34 6.58 2.38 11.56
N ASP A 35 5.83 3.09 10.71
CA ASP A 35 4.48 2.69 10.30
C ASP A 35 4.50 1.82 9.03
N THR A 36 3.46 1.01 8.87
CA THR A 36 3.25 0.17 7.69
C THR A 36 1.94 0.55 7.01
N LEU A 37 1.99 0.81 5.70
CA LEU A 37 0.82 1.03 4.85
C LEU A 37 0.43 -0.28 4.15
N VAL A 38 -0.82 -0.69 4.33
CA VAL A 38 -1.42 -1.80 3.57
C VAL A 38 -2.23 -1.20 2.43
N LEU A 39 -1.80 -1.44 1.20
CA LEU A 39 -2.51 -1.05 -0.01
C LEU A 39 -3.24 -2.26 -0.58
N VAL A 40 -4.56 -2.18 -0.72
CA VAL A 40 -5.36 -3.19 -1.41
C VAL A 40 -5.72 -2.67 -2.80
N ASN A 41 -5.41 -3.45 -3.83
CA ASN A 41 -5.74 -3.12 -5.21
C ASN A 41 -6.40 -4.31 -5.92
N SER A 42 -7.18 -4.04 -6.97
CA SER A 42 -7.80 -5.11 -7.77
C SER A 42 -6.80 -5.83 -8.67
N PHE A 43 -5.65 -5.20 -8.94
CA PHE A 43 -4.61 -5.68 -9.83
C PHE A 43 -3.23 -5.31 -9.28
N GLU A 44 -2.20 -5.96 -9.82
CA GLU A 44 -0.82 -5.71 -9.41
C GLU A 44 -0.38 -4.27 -9.77
N PRO A 45 0.02 -3.45 -8.78
CA PRO A 45 0.39 -2.07 -9.02
C PRO A 45 1.87 -1.93 -9.41
N GLU A 46 2.31 -2.59 -10.49
CA GLU A 46 3.70 -2.51 -10.97
C GLU A 46 4.25 -1.07 -11.07
N PRO A 47 3.51 -0.07 -11.60
CA PRO A 47 4.02 1.30 -11.70
C PRO A 47 4.29 1.99 -10.36
N LEU A 48 3.75 1.48 -9.25
CA LEU A 48 3.99 2.01 -7.92
C LEU A 48 5.34 1.55 -7.36
N TYR A 49 5.81 0.37 -7.72
CA TYR A 49 7.05 -0.20 -7.18
C TYR A 49 8.26 0.69 -7.45
N ASP A 50 8.39 1.20 -8.68
CA ASP A 50 9.45 2.15 -9.05
C ASP A 50 9.45 3.39 -8.13
N VAL A 51 8.26 3.91 -7.83
CA VAL A 51 8.07 5.11 -6.99
C VAL A 51 8.43 4.83 -5.53
N LEU A 52 8.10 3.63 -5.03
CA LEU A 52 8.44 3.21 -3.68
C LEU A 52 9.96 3.09 -3.52
N GLU A 53 10.64 2.47 -4.49
CA GLU A 53 12.11 2.34 -4.47
C GLU A 53 12.80 3.71 -4.56
N GLU A 54 12.34 4.59 -5.44
CA GLU A 54 12.88 5.96 -5.56
C GLU A 54 12.74 6.77 -4.27
N ARG A 55 11.66 6.55 -3.52
CA ARG A 55 11.38 7.24 -2.25
C ARG A 55 12.05 6.57 -1.04
N GLY A 56 12.65 5.39 -1.20
CA GLY A 56 13.26 4.65 -0.10
C GLY A 56 12.23 3.96 0.80
N PHE A 57 11.24 3.31 0.19
CA PHE A 57 10.31 2.41 0.85
C PHE A 57 10.55 0.97 0.41
N ALA A 58 10.38 0.04 1.35
CA ALA A 58 10.26 -1.38 1.06
C ALA A 58 8.80 -1.71 0.75
N TYR A 59 8.58 -2.63 -0.17
CA TYR A 59 7.26 -3.13 -0.50
C TYR A 59 7.24 -4.65 -0.62
N GLU A 60 6.12 -5.25 -0.22
CA GLU A 60 5.84 -6.68 -0.38
C GLU A 60 4.44 -6.83 -0.96
N ALA A 61 4.34 -7.37 -2.18
CA ALA A 61 3.07 -7.60 -2.84
C ALA A 61 2.66 -9.07 -2.77
N GLU A 62 1.44 -9.33 -2.30
CA GLU A 62 0.85 -10.66 -2.18
C GLU A 62 -0.53 -10.68 -2.87
N GLN A 63 -0.73 -11.63 -3.78
CA GLN A 63 -2.04 -11.87 -4.38
C GLN A 63 -2.90 -12.72 -3.46
N ILE A 64 -3.94 -12.13 -2.88
CA ILE A 64 -4.87 -12.81 -1.98
C ILE A 64 -6.03 -13.44 -2.76
N GLY A 65 -6.37 -12.86 -3.91
CA GLY A 65 -7.50 -13.30 -4.73
C GLY A 65 -7.34 -12.98 -6.22
N PRO A 66 -8.31 -13.43 -7.05
CA PRO A 66 -8.27 -13.19 -8.49
C PRO A 66 -8.27 -11.69 -8.84
N ASP A 67 -8.97 -10.88 -8.04
CA ASP A 67 -9.08 -9.42 -8.18
C ASP A 67 -8.73 -8.73 -6.85
N GLU A 68 -7.79 -9.31 -6.09
CA GLU A 68 -7.34 -8.75 -4.81
C GLU A 68 -5.84 -8.96 -4.62
N TRP A 69 -5.13 -7.85 -4.60
CA TRP A 69 -3.71 -7.72 -4.34
C TRP A 69 -3.50 -6.88 -3.09
N LYS A 70 -2.66 -7.35 -2.18
CA LYS A 70 -2.25 -6.60 -1.00
C LYS A 70 -0.78 -6.25 -1.12
N VAL A 71 -0.47 -4.98 -0.97
CA VAL A 71 0.91 -4.48 -0.96
C VAL A 71 1.18 -3.89 0.41
N TYR A 72 2.13 -4.48 1.12
CA TYR A 72 2.61 -3.99 2.40
C TYR A 72 3.80 -3.08 2.14
N ILE A 73 3.72 -1.83 2.58
CA ILE A 73 4.73 -0.81 2.32
C ILE A 73 5.26 -0.31 3.66
N THR A 74 6.58 -0.32 3.80
CA THR A 74 7.28 0.08 5.02
C THR A 74 8.44 1.02 4.70
N HIS A 75 8.81 1.87 5.65
CA HIS A 75 10.05 2.65 5.56
C HIS A 75 11.28 1.76 5.70
N VAL A 76 12.32 2.00 4.89
CA VAL A 76 13.66 1.38 5.05
C VAL A 76 14.67 2.28 5.74
#